data_AF-A0A967GYB0-F1
#
_entry.id   AF-A0A967GYB0-F1
#
_cell.length_a   1.000
_cell.length_b   1.000
_cell.length_c   1.000
_cell.angle_alpha   90.00
_cell.angle_beta   90.00
_cell.angle_gamma   90.00
#
_symmetry.space_group_name_H-M   'P 1'
#
loop_
_entity.id
_entity.type
_entity.pdbx_description
1 polymer ?
#
loop_
_entity_poly.entity_id
_entity_poly.type
_entity_poly.pdbx_seq_one_letter_code
_entity_poly.pdbx_strand_id
1 'polypeptide(L)' 'DVIYDALYGSEGVKAILSRHEGGGAFAAYGYAHVTGKVGFCQGTPGPGFGQLLPGVHEA' A
#
# COMPACT_ATOMS: atom_id res chain seq x y z
N ASP A 1 -7.60 -10.71 1.78
CA ASP A 1 -6.82 -10.46 3.01
C ASP A 1 -7.77 -9.75 3.93
N VAL A 2 -7.88 -10.15 5.20
CA VAL A 2 -8.91 -9.68 6.13
C VAL A 2 -9.01 -8.14 6.15
N ILE A 3 -7.87 -7.44 6.02
CA ILE A 3 -7.84 -5.98 5.92
C ILE A 3 -8.41 -5.49 4.59
N TYR A 4 -7.97 -6.07 3.48
CA TYR A 4 -8.45 -5.69 2.15
C TYR A 4 -9.95 -5.94 2.00
N ASP A 5 -10.45 -7.08 2.50
CA ASP A 5 -11.85 -7.47 2.41
C ASP A 5 -12.73 -6.54 3.26
N ALA A 6 -12.24 -6.10 4.43
CA ALA A 6 -12.93 -5.12 5.28
C ALA A 6 -12.98 -3.71 4.68
N LEU A 7 -11.99 -3.35 3.87
CA LEU A 7 -11.92 -2.05 3.18
C LEU A 7 -12.61 -2.06 1.81
N TYR A 8 -12.92 -3.25 1.28
CA TYR A 8 -13.50 -3.42 -0.04
C TYR A 8 -14.87 -2.74 -0.11
N GLY A 9 -15.01 -1.76 -1.02
CA GLY A 9 -16.24 -0.98 -1.17
C GLY A 9 -16.44 0.14 -0.14
N SER A 10 -15.45 0.43 0.72
CA SER A 10 -15.52 1.59 1.61
C SER A 10 -15.35 2.90 0.82
N GLU A 11 -16.13 3.93 1.17
CA GLU A 11 -16.04 5.26 0.53
C GLU A 11 -14.87 6.10 1.08
N GLY A 12 -14.36 5.76 2.27
CA GLY A 12 -13.30 6.50 2.95
C GLY A 12 -11.88 6.11 2.53
N VAL A 13 -11.69 4.95 1.91
CA VAL A 13 -10.38 4.44 1.51
C VAL A 13 -10.42 3.99 0.05
N LYS A 14 -9.72 4.72 -0.81
CA LYS A 14 -9.57 4.34 -2.21
C LYS A 14 -8.45 3.30 -2.35
N ALA A 15 -8.84 2.04 -2.57
CA ALA A 15 -7.88 0.98 -2.88
C ALA A 15 -7.28 1.16 -4.29
N ILE A 16 -5.97 1.05 -4.40
CA ILE A 16 -5.24 1.03 -5.68
C ILE A 16 -4.50 -0.31 -5.78
N LEU A 17 -4.86 -1.10 -6.79
CA LEU A 17 -4.23 -2.39 -7.05
C LEU A 17 -2.98 -2.23 -7.92
N SER A 18 -1.81 -2.31 -7.28
CA SER A 18 -0.53 -2.39 -7.97
C SER A 18 -0.30 -3.79 -8.53
N ARG A 19 0.39 -3.87 -9.68
CA ARG A 19 0.80 -5.16 -10.29
C ARG A 19 1.97 -5.81 -9.56
N HIS A 20 2.74 -5.01 -8.83
CA HIS A 20 3.91 -5.42 -8.06
C HIS A 20 3.88 -4.68 -6.73
N GLU A 21 4.11 -5.40 -5.64
CA GLU A 21 3.95 -4.90 -4.27
C GLU A 21 4.92 -3.75 -3.99
N GLY A 22 6.19 -3.90 -4.39
CA GLY A 22 7.18 -2.82 -4.31
C GLY A 22 6.73 -1.52 -4.98
N GLY A 23 6.08 -1.59 -6.15
CA GLY A 23 5.49 -0.42 -6.80
C GLY A 23 4.35 0.21 -6.00
N GLY A 24 3.55 -0.60 -5.29
CA GLY A 24 2.53 -0.12 -4.36
C GLY A 24 3.12 0.60 -3.14
N ALA A 25 4.22 0.09 -2.58
CA ALA A 25 4.90 0.73 -1.45
C ALA A 25 5.46 2.11 -1.85
N PHE A 26 6.15 2.21 -2.98
CA PHE A 26 6.65 3.50 -3.49
C PHE A 26 5.54 4.49 -3.85
N ALA A 27 4.42 4.00 -4.39
CA ALA A 27 3.26 4.85 -4.66
C ALA A 27 2.64 5.41 -3.37
N ALA A 28 2.55 4.60 -2.31
CA ALA A 28 2.06 5.05 -1.00
C ALA A 28 3.00 6.09 -0.38
N TYR A 29 4.32 5.87 -0.44
CA TYR A 29 5.31 6.85 -0.01
C TYR A 29 5.19 8.18 -0.77
N GLY A 30 5.18 8.12 -2.11
CA GLY A 30 5.05 9.31 -2.95
C GLY A 30 3.73 10.06 -2.71
N TYR A 31 2.63 9.35 -2.50
CA TYR A 31 1.36 9.96 -2.10
C TYR A 31 1.48 10.72 -0.78
N ALA A 32 2.10 10.10 0.23
CA ALA A 32 2.28 10.75 1.53
C ALA A 32 3.13 12.01 1.42
N HIS A 33 4.23 11.93 0.69
CA HIS A 33 5.17 13.04 0.53
C HIS A 33 4.56 14.22 -0.25
N VAL A 34 3.82 13.96 -1.33
CA VAL A 34 3.22 15.00 -2.17
C VAL A 34 1.99 15.64 -1.53
N THR A 35 1.20 14.86 -0.80
CA THR A 35 -0.09 15.34 -0.27
C THR A 35 -0.04 15.77 1.19
N GLY A 36 0.98 15.36 1.95
CA GLY A 36 1.04 15.50 3.41
C GLY A 36 0.01 14.64 4.16
N LYS A 37 -0.69 13.73 3.46
CA LYS A 37 -1.67 12.80 4.05
C LYS A 37 -1.03 11.43 4.30
N VAL A 38 -1.68 10.58 5.07
CA VAL A 38 -1.20 9.22 5.32
C VAL A 38 -1.25 8.39 4.04
N GLY A 39 -0.10 7.81 3.65
CA GLY A 39 0.00 6.78 2.62
C GLY A 39 -0.05 5.39 3.26
N PHE A 40 -0.82 4.47 2.68
CA PHE A 40 -0.98 3.09 3.16
C PHE A 40 -0.66 2.10 2.04
N CYS A 41 0.11 1.06 2.37
CA CYS A 41 0.30 -0.10 1.50
C CYS A 41 0.12 -1.39 2.32
N GLN A 42 -0.37 -2.44 1.67
CA GLN A 42 -0.61 -3.75 2.27
C GLN A 42 -0.28 -4.84 1.26
N GLY A 43 0.26 -5.93 1.76
CA GLY A 43 0.65 -7.11 0.98
C GLY A 43 0.34 -8.34 1.81
N THR A 44 0.00 -9.43 1.12
CA THR A 44 -0.31 -10.69 1.78
C THR A 44 0.94 -11.27 2.46
N PRO A 45 0.79 -12.03 3.57
CA PRO A 45 1.91 -12.73 4.19
C PRO A 45 2.69 -13.58 3.18
N GLY A 46 4.03 -13.55 3.26
CA GLY A 46 4.92 -14.25 2.34
C GLY A 46 5.55 -13.31 1.31
N PRO A 47 5.64 -13.69 0.01
CA PRO A 47 6.38 -12.93 -0.99
C PRO A 47 5.78 -11.53 -1.23
N GLY A 48 4.46 -11.36 -1.03
CA GLY A 48 3.80 -10.06 -1.21
C GLY A 48 4.27 -9.04 -0.17
N PHE A 49 4.25 -9.41 1.11
CA PHE A 49 4.76 -8.55 2.19
C PHE A 49 6.27 -8.26 2.04
N GLY A 50 7.07 -9.28 1.71
CA GLY A 50 8.52 -9.11 1.56
C GLY A 50 8.90 -8.08 0.49
N GLN A 51 8.13 -8.01 -0.60
CA GLN A 51 8.37 -7.07 -1.70
C GLN A 51 7.97 -5.62 -1.37
N LEU A 52 7.26 -5.36 -0.27
CA LEU A 52 6.98 -4.00 0.21
C LEU A 52 8.18 -3.37 0.91
N LEU A 53 9.07 -4.18 1.50
CA LEU A 53 10.16 -3.73 2.37
C LEU A 53 11.03 -2.62 1.76
N PRO A 54 11.43 -2.67 0.47
CA PRO A 54 12.23 -1.60 -0.11
C PRO A 54 11.52 -0.24 -0.07
N GLY A 55 10.23 -0.19 -0.41
CA GLY A 55 9.47 1.06 -0.39
C GLY A 55 9.13 1.54 1.02
N VAL A 56 9.02 0.64 2.00
CA VAL A 56 8.86 1.00 3.42
C VAL A 56 10.16 1.52 4.02
N HIS A 57 11.31 1.00 3.60
CA HIS A 57 12.61 1.51 4.05
C HIS A 57 12.86 2.95 3.57
N GLU A 58 12.39 3.30 2.37
CA GLU A 58 12.53 4.65 1.81
C GLU A 58 11.49 5.65 2.35
N ALA A 59 10.48 5.17 3.09
CA ALA A 59 9.37 5.97 3.61
C ALA A 59 9.65 6.61 4.97
#